data_AF-A0A160FUQ2-F1
#
_entry.id   AF-A0A160FUQ2-F1
#
_cell.length_a   1.000
_cell.length_b   1.000
_cell.length_c   1.000
_cell.angle_alpha   90.00
_cell.angle_beta   90.00
_cell.angle_gamma   90.00
#
_symmetry.space_group_name_H-M   'P 1'
#
loop_
_entity.id
_entity.type
_entity.pdbx_description
1 polymer ?
#
loop_
_entity_poly.entity_id
_entity_poly.type
_entity_poly.pdbx_seq_one_letter_code
_entity_poly.pdbx_strand_id
1 'polypeptide(L)'
;MTIDPPRSVVLNYDQDSQTLNVQLVGPAKLASFLAGKFTVPILLDEFDFRLDDAFARRLGAAMLSLIALGQPDIKRYISVTHDPID
;
A
#
# COMPACT_ATOMS: atom_id res chain seq x y z
N MET A 1 6.94 8.49 27.90
CA MET A 1 6.87 8.45 26.43
C MET A 1 5.41 8.45 26.04
N THR A 2 4.94 9.44 25.30
CA THR A 2 3.60 9.43 24.71
C THR A 2 3.61 8.48 23.52
N ILE A 3 2.79 7.43 23.57
CA ILE A 3 2.59 6.51 22.44
C ILE A 3 1.63 7.21 21.48
N ASP A 4 2.06 7.41 20.24
CA ASP A 4 1.19 7.92 19.19
C ASP A 4 0.04 6.93 18.92
N PRO A 5 -1.18 7.42 18.65
CA PRO A 5 -2.31 6.54 18.37
C PRO A 5 -2.06 5.74 17.08
N PRO A 6 -2.62 4.52 16.96
CA PRO A 6 -2.54 3.73 15.73
C PRO A 6 -2.99 4.52 14.50
N ARG A 7 -2.29 4.33 13.38
CA ARG A 7 -2.55 5.03 12.11
C ARG A 7 -2.70 4.04 10.98
N SER A 8 -3.59 4.37 10.05
CA SER A 8 -3.68 3.75 8.74
C SER A 8 -3.10 4.70 7.70
N VAL A 9 -2.46 4.15 6.67
CA VAL A 9 -1.97 4.92 5.53
C VAL A 9 -2.94 4.73 4.37
N VAL A 10 -3.38 5.83 3.78
CA VAL A 10 -4.10 5.84 2.50
C VAL A 10 -3.14 6.37 1.44
N LEU A 11 -2.96 5.59 0.37
CA LEU A 11 -2.18 5.95 -0.80
C LEU A 11 -3.13 6.02 -2.00
N ASN A 12 -3.09 7.13 -2.73
CA ASN A 12 -3.79 7.27 -4.00
C ASN A 12 -2.91 7.94 -5.05
N TYR A 13 -3.28 7.81 -6.31
CA TYR A 13 -2.66 8.51 -7.42
C TYR A 13 -3.63 9.55 -7.97
N ASP A 14 -3.21 10.81 -7.95
CA ASP A 14 -3.89 11.89 -8.66
C ASP A 14 -3.25 12.03 -10.05
N GLN A 15 -4.03 11.65 -11.07
CA GLN A 15 -3.57 11.62 -12.44
C GLN A 15 -3.40 13.02 -13.05
N ASP A 16 -4.19 14.00 -12.61
CA ASP A 16 -4.17 15.35 -13.17
C ASP A 16 -2.90 16.10 -12.71
N SER A 17 -2.57 15.95 -11.43
CA SER A 17 -1.35 16.53 -10.85
C SER A 17 -0.12 15.63 -10.96
N GLN A 18 -0.29 14.38 -11.40
CA GLN A 18 0.76 13.35 -11.45
C GLN A 18 1.42 13.13 -10.07
N THR A 19 0.61 13.13 -9.00
CA THR A 19 1.10 12.99 -7.63
C THR A 19 0.61 11.70 -6.98
N LEU A 20 1.44 11.14 -6.09
CA LEU A 20 1.02 10.14 -5.12
C LEU A 20 0.74 10.86 -3.80
N ASN A 21 -0.51 10.81 -3.33
CA ASN A 21 -0.83 11.38 -2.02
C ASN A 21 -0.78 10.29 -0.96
N VAL A 22 0.00 10.54 0.09
CA VAL A 22 0.11 9.70 1.28
C VAL A 22 -0.58 10.42 2.43
N GLN A 23 -1.61 9.80 2.99
CA GLN A 23 -2.42 10.41 4.04
C GLN A 23 -2.49 9.48 5.26
N LEU A 24 -2.40 10.06 6.45
CA LEU A 24 -2.56 9.35 7.71
C LEU A 24 -3.98 9.50 8.21
N VAL A 25 -4.64 8.38 8.48
CA VAL A 25 -6.02 8.35 8.95
C VAL A 25 -6.14 7.45 10.17
N GLY A 26 -6.97 7.83 11.14
CA GLY A 26 -7.26 6.99 12.30
C GLY A 26 -8.02 5.72 11.89
N PRO A 27 -7.62 4.52 12.32
CA PRO A 27 -8.27 3.26 11.91
C PRO A 27 -9.77 3.23 12.16
N ALA A 28 -10.23 3.79 13.29
CA ALA A 28 -11.65 3.87 13.63
C ALA A 28 -12.48 4.66 12.60
N LYS A 29 -11.88 5.65 11.92
CA LYS A 29 -12.55 6.43 10.86
C LYS A 29 -12.69 5.63 9.56
N LEU A 30 -11.79 4.68 9.31
CA LEU A 30 -11.81 3.84 8.11
C LEU A 30 -12.61 2.55 8.29
N ALA A 31 -12.80 2.08 9.52
CA ALA A 31 -13.42 0.78 9.80
C ALA A 31 -14.79 0.59 9.11
N SER A 32 -15.68 1.58 9.15
CA SER A 32 -16.98 1.52 8.48
C SER A 32 -16.87 1.54 6.95
N PHE A 33 -15.90 2.26 6.39
CA PHE A 33 -15.68 2.34 4.96
C PHE A 33 -15.06 1.05 4.38
N LEU A 34 -14.21 0.39 5.15
CA LEU A 34 -13.52 -0.85 4.76
C LEU A 34 -14.39 -2.09 4.96
N ALA A 35 -15.51 -1.99 5.67
CA ALA A 35 -16.41 -3.11 5.89
C ALA A 35 -16.88 -3.72 4.55
N GLY A 36 -16.63 -5.01 4.36
CA GLY A 36 -16.98 -5.75 3.14
C GLY A 36 -16.15 -5.41 1.90
N LYS A 37 -15.07 -4.62 2.04
CA LYS A 37 -14.13 -4.35 0.94
C LYS A 37 -13.12 -5.47 0.79
N PHE A 38 -12.65 -5.66 -0.44
CA PHE A 38 -11.59 -6.59 -0.75
C PHE A 38 -10.35 -6.27 0.09
N THR A 39 -9.81 -7.28 0.75
CA THR A 39 -8.63 -7.19 1.61
C THR A 39 -7.68 -8.29 1.20
N VAL A 40 -6.42 -7.93 0.92
CA VAL A 40 -5.34 -8.91 0.80
C VAL A 40 -4.65 -8.99 2.15
N PRO A 41 -4.89 -10.05 2.94
CA PRO A 41 -4.15 -10.21 4.19
C PRO A 41 -2.68 -10.52 3.86
N ILE A 42 -1.76 -9.75 4.43
CA ILE A 42 -0.32 -10.05 4.40
C ILE A 42 0.02 -10.56 5.79
N LEU A 43 0.26 -11.87 5.90
CA LEU A 43 0.59 -12.51 7.17
C LEU A 43 2.09 -12.33 7.43
N LEU A 44 2.46 -11.88 8.63
CA LEU A 44 3.86 -11.58 8.95
C LEU A 44 4.72 -12.84 9.12
N ASP A 45 4.11 -13.97 9.45
CA ASP A 45 4.79 -15.27 9.58
C ASP A 45 5.34 -15.77 8.24
N GLU A 46 4.70 -15.45 7.12
CA GLU A 46 5.21 -15.68 5.76
C GLU A 46 6.54 -14.95 5.47
N PHE A 47 6.91 -13.98 6.30
CA PHE A 47 8.13 -13.17 6.16
C PHE A 47 9.04 -13.27 7.39
N ASP A 48 8.96 -14.35 8.17
CA ASP A 48 9.73 -14.55 9.41
C ASP A 48 9.58 -13.38 10.41
N PHE A 49 8.44 -12.68 10.38
CA PHE A 49 8.19 -11.45 11.13
C PHE A 49 9.19 -10.32 10.86
N ARG A 50 9.85 -10.34 9.70
CA ARG A 50 10.82 -9.32 9.27
C ARG A 50 10.22 -8.42 8.21
N LEU A 51 10.20 -7.13 8.52
CA LEU A 51 9.82 -6.07 7.59
C LEU A 51 11.09 -5.35 7.12
N ASP A 52 11.93 -6.08 6.39
CA ASP A 52 13.21 -5.59 5.88
C ASP A 52 13.06 -4.81 4.56
N ASP A 53 14.19 -4.40 3.98
CA ASP A 53 14.22 -3.64 2.72
C ASP A 53 13.59 -4.41 1.55
N ALA A 54 13.72 -5.74 1.53
CA ALA A 54 13.13 -6.57 0.49
C ALA A 54 11.61 -6.62 0.64
N PHE A 55 11.11 -6.80 1.86
CA PHE A 55 9.68 -6.70 2.16
C PHE A 55 9.12 -5.33 1.78
N ALA A 56 9.77 -4.24 2.21
CA ALA A 56 9.32 -2.88 1.94
C ALA A 56 9.26 -2.58 0.43
N ARG A 57 10.26 -3.05 -0.32
CA ARG A 57 10.30 -2.93 -1.80
C ARG A 57 9.13 -3.68 -2.45
N ARG A 58 8.87 -4.93 -2.03
CA ARG A 58 7.77 -5.74 -2.55
C ARG A 58 6.41 -5.14 -2.22
N LEU A 59 6.22 -4.66 -0.99
CA LEU A 59 5.00 -3.99 -0.57
C LEU A 59 4.74 -2.74 -1.42
N GLY A 60 5.75 -1.89 -1.61
CA GLY A 60 5.64 -0.70 -2.47
C GLY A 60 5.26 -1.05 -3.92
N ALA A 61 5.93 -2.05 -4.51
CA ALA A 61 5.62 -2.52 -5.85
C ALA A 61 4.17 -3.06 -5.97
N ALA A 62 3.70 -3.80 -4.96
CA ALA A 62 2.33 -4.30 -4.91
C ALA A 62 1.30 -3.16 -4.83
N MET A 63 1.51 -2.16 -3.97
CA MET A 63 0.60 -1.01 -3.86
C MET A 63 0.50 -0.22 -5.17
N LEU A 64 1.63 0.03 -5.83
CA LEU A 64 1.66 0.69 -7.14
C LEU A 64 0.95 -0.14 -8.22
N SER A 65 1.12 -1.47 -8.19
CA SER A 65 0.46 -2.39 -9.12
C SER A 65 -1.07 -2.39 -8.92
N LEU A 66 -1.54 -2.35 -7.67
CA LEU A 66 -2.97 -2.26 -7.35
C LEU A 66 -3.59 -0.95 -7.82
N ILE A 67 -2.91 0.19 -7.64
CA ILE A 67 -3.35 1.48 -8.18
C ILE A 67 -3.44 1.42 -9.71
N ALA A 68 -2.43 0.82 -10.36
CA ALA A 68 -2.37 0.68 -11.81
C ALA A 68 -3.48 -0.20 -12.42
N LEU A 69 -4.21 -0.99 -11.61
CA LEU A 69 -5.40 -1.72 -12.08
C LEU A 69 -6.55 -0.76 -12.43
N GLY A 70 -6.73 0.30 -11.63
CA GLY A 70 -7.78 1.31 -11.85
C GLY A 70 -7.31 2.53 -12.64
N GLN A 71 -6.01 2.83 -12.59
CA GLN A 71 -5.40 4.02 -13.21
C GLN A 71 -4.16 3.62 -14.01
N PRO A 72 -4.31 2.98 -15.18
CA PRO A 72 -3.20 2.35 -15.90
C PRO A 72 -2.12 3.33 -16.38
N ASP A 73 -2.43 4.62 -16.47
CA ASP A 73 -1.46 5.63 -16.90
C ASP A 73 -0.24 5.75 -15.99
N ILE A 74 -0.39 5.44 -14.70
CA ILE A 74 0.73 5.46 -13.75
C ILE A 74 1.82 4.47 -14.13
N LYS A 75 1.51 3.40 -14.91
CA LYS A 75 2.48 2.37 -15.32
C LYS A 75 3.71 2.95 -16.02
N ARG A 76 3.57 4.08 -16.73
CA ARG A 76 4.69 4.76 -17.40
C ARG A 76 5.74 5.31 -16.43
N TYR A 77 5.37 5.50 -15.16
CA TYR A 77 6.25 6.00 -14.10
C TYR A 77 6.74 4.88 -13.16
N ILE A 78 6.26 3.65 -13.35
CA ILE A 78 6.61 2.51 -12.50
C ILE A 78 7.78 1.75 -13.13
N SER A 79 8.95 1.83 -12.49
CA SER A 79 10.16 1.08 -12.85
C SER A 79 10.58 0.17 -11.69
N VAL A 80 9.66 -0.67 -11.23
CA VAL A 80 9.93 -1.65 -10.18
C VAL A 80 10.22 -3.02 -10.79
N THR A 81 11.24 -3.69 -10.30
CA THR A 81 11.45 -5.12 -10.59
C THR A 81 10.43 -5.90 -9.78
N HIS A 82 9.48 -6.55 -10.45
CA HIS A 82 8.69 -7.60 -9.82
C HIS A 82 9.60 -8.81 -9.68
N ASP A 83 9.79 -9.29 -8.44
CA ASP A 83 10.38 -10.61 -8.26
C ASP A 83 9.46 -11.63 -8.97
N PRO A 84 10.01 -12.69 -9.57
CA PRO A 84 9.20 -13.75 -10.15
C PRO A 84 8.18 -14.24 -9.12
N ILE A 85 6.94 -14.42 -9.56
CA ILE A 85 5.99 -15.23 -8.81
C ILE A 85 6.42 -16.67 -9.09
N ASP A 86 7.15 -17.28 -8.16
CA ASP A 86 7.33 -18.74 -8.14
C ASP A 86 6.05 -19.44 -7.67
#